data_AF-A0A8T6LRE3-F1
#
_entry.id   AF-A0A8T6LRE3-F1
#
_cell.length_a   1.000
_cell.length_b   1.000
_cell.length_c   1.000
_cell.angle_alpha   90.00
_cell.angle_beta   90.00
_cell.angle_gamma   90.00
#
_symmetry.space_group_name_H-M   'P 1'
#
loop_
_entity.id
_entity.type
_entity.pdbx_description
1 polymer ?
#
loop_
_entity_poly.entity_id
_entity_poly.type
_entity_poly.pdbx_seq_one_letter_code
_entity_poly.pdbx_strand_id
1 'polypeptide(L)'
;MARKKDKIIVKLDLPKDDSTLTKLYAILFVSILLGLGTATVWATNSGFLPTTNGEPMFTNLYCGMTAQDSQGNSMGQHFNTNIKPDYAANQSCAILQDAPDRVTWEGEEWKSVNKQGKNFDVPGVDPEQTGGVAVLQPLWVNCTVTSDTPTEYVIAIRSNDGDVLEAYYGETQFQGTDPDCYIEIASIPPDTRYEILVFSREEGKRLSSVSFDMTVHYFDGIPSNMNNKSFWLGPEVELGPKSIRPFIFLNFFGMMFFFFLYPASYYWERVENAKNEVEEKFPDFLRDLAEYWKGGLSMTVAIQTLATSEYGALNDEVKKMSDQLSWGIKFSDVIKQFADRVGTPLVQRAIALIAEADRAGGKISDILVTAANDSRELKFLEGERKRAIGSYIAVIWTSYFVFLGVIVTLAVVFIPAIAGSNSSGGEGGDSGGQTIGNMTIRNIDPLFFLTVFYYGVTMQAVGNGTMAGLMSTGRFSTGFKHSGMMIVVSLLVFNFLAFTPNLIGITEVPGLNPSSGTFVPQTFNFGGT
;
A
#
# COMPACT_ATOMS: atom_id res chain seq x y z
N MET A 1 38.66 28.20 -69.37
CA MET A 1 38.73 27.95 -67.91
C MET A 1 37.31 27.84 -67.36
N ALA A 2 36.81 26.63 -67.13
CA ALA A 2 35.51 26.41 -66.51
C ALA A 2 35.66 26.49 -64.98
N ARG A 3 34.96 27.44 -64.36
CA ARG A 3 34.98 27.67 -62.91
C ARG A 3 34.19 26.54 -62.23
N LYS A 4 34.88 25.69 -61.47
CA LYS A 4 34.28 24.64 -60.63
C LYS A 4 33.33 25.31 -59.64
N LYS A 5 32.05 24.94 -59.66
CA LYS A 5 31.10 25.32 -58.60
C LYS A 5 31.37 24.43 -57.40
N ASP A 6 31.92 25.00 -56.34
CA ASP A 6 32.05 24.31 -55.06
C ASP A 6 30.66 24.12 -54.45
N LYS A 7 30.25 22.85 -54.39
CA LYS A 7 29.00 22.42 -53.77
C LYS A 7 29.19 22.54 -52.26
N ILE A 8 28.63 23.58 -51.64
CA ILE A 8 28.63 23.75 -50.19
C ILE A 8 27.73 22.65 -49.61
N ILE A 9 28.35 21.61 -49.06
CA ILE A 9 27.66 20.57 -48.30
C ILE A 9 27.54 21.11 -46.88
N VAL A 10 26.39 21.69 -46.57
CA VAL A 10 26.06 22.08 -45.19
C VAL A 10 25.78 20.78 -44.41
N LYS A 11 26.78 20.29 -43.69
CA LYS A 11 26.57 19.26 -42.68
C LYS A 11 25.91 19.92 -41.48
N LEU A 12 24.58 19.88 -41.44
CA LEU A 12 23.83 20.11 -40.21
C LEU A 12 24.04 18.88 -39.32
N ASP A 13 25.17 18.83 -38.61
CA ASP A 13 25.25 18.05 -37.36
C ASP A 13 24.40 18.79 -36.33
N LEU A 14 23.07 18.76 -36.53
CA LEU A 14 22.15 19.03 -35.44
C LEU A 14 22.42 17.92 -34.42
N PRO A 15 22.76 18.23 -33.16
CA PRO A 15 22.82 17.20 -32.14
C PRO A 15 21.49 16.46 -32.19
N LYS A 16 21.55 15.15 -32.44
CA LYS A 16 20.38 14.28 -32.39
C LYS A 16 19.86 14.42 -30.97
N ASP A 17 18.85 15.28 -30.81
CA ASP A 17 18.21 15.57 -29.54
C ASP A 17 17.49 14.29 -29.16
N ASP A 18 18.21 13.36 -28.52
CA ASP A 18 17.70 12.04 -28.18
C ASP A 18 16.77 12.23 -26.98
N SER A 19 15.59 12.76 -27.27
CA SER A 19 14.51 12.97 -26.33
C SER A 19 14.19 11.68 -25.57
N THR A 20 14.49 10.52 -26.15
CA THR A 20 14.38 9.21 -25.52
C THR A 20 15.28 9.09 -24.31
N LEU A 21 16.57 9.41 -24.46
CA LEU A 21 17.60 9.28 -23.44
C LEU A 21 17.43 10.35 -22.36
N THR A 22 17.09 11.59 -22.75
CA THR A 22 16.79 12.67 -21.81
C THR A 22 15.58 12.34 -20.94
N LYS A 23 14.50 11.81 -21.52
CA LYS A 23 13.33 11.32 -20.77
C LYS A 23 13.69 10.16 -19.85
N LEU A 24 14.53 9.23 -20.30
CA LEU A 24 15.00 8.12 -19.45
C LEU A 24 15.76 8.63 -18.22
N TYR A 25 16.68 9.58 -18.40
CA TYR A 25 17.41 10.17 -17.27
C TYR A 25 16.50 10.93 -16.30
N ALA A 26 15.52 11.67 -16.82
CA ALA A 26 14.53 12.32 -15.98
C ALA A 26 13.70 11.31 -15.15
N ILE A 27 13.24 10.23 -15.78
CA ILE A 27 12.51 9.16 -15.10
C ILE A 27 13.39 8.49 -14.04
N LEU A 28 14.64 8.18 -14.37
CA LEU A 28 15.59 7.59 -13.42
C LEU A 28 15.86 8.50 -12.23
N PHE A 29 16.05 9.80 -12.47
CA PHE A 29 16.26 10.78 -11.41
C PHE A 29 15.09 10.83 -10.42
N VAL A 30 13.86 10.96 -10.93
CA VAL A 30 12.64 10.97 -10.10
C VAL A 30 12.46 9.64 -9.37
N SER A 31 12.67 8.53 -10.07
CA SER A 31 12.55 7.17 -9.53
C SER A 31 13.54 6.92 -8.39
N ILE A 32 14.79 7.38 -8.54
CA ILE A 32 15.82 7.26 -7.51
C ILE A 32 15.47 8.12 -6.29
N LEU A 33 14.99 9.35 -6.51
CA LEU A 33 14.60 10.24 -5.41
C LEU A 33 13.45 9.64 -4.60
N LEU A 34 12.40 9.13 -5.27
CA LEU A 34 11.28 8.46 -4.60
C LEU A 34 11.71 7.17 -3.91
N GLY A 35 12.54 6.36 -4.57
CA GLY A 35 13.09 5.13 -3.98
C GLY A 35 13.89 5.41 -2.72
N LEU A 36 14.79 6.40 -2.73
CA LEU A 36 15.54 6.82 -1.54
C LEU A 36 14.63 7.39 -0.45
N GLY A 37 13.63 8.21 -0.80
CA GLY A 37 12.67 8.74 0.18
C GLY A 37 11.91 7.62 0.91
N THR A 38 11.39 6.66 0.17
CA THR A 38 10.72 5.48 0.76
C THR A 38 11.68 4.60 1.55
N ALA A 39 12.93 4.45 1.12
CA ALA A 39 13.97 3.75 1.88
C ALA A 39 14.26 4.42 3.22
N THR A 40 14.33 5.75 3.25
CA THR A 40 14.55 6.52 4.49
C THR A 40 13.37 6.35 5.45
N VAL A 41 12.13 6.46 4.95
CA VAL A 41 10.93 6.25 5.79
C VAL A 41 10.90 4.84 6.37
N TRP A 42 11.20 3.83 5.54
CA TRP A 42 11.30 2.44 5.98
C TRP A 42 12.42 2.23 7.02
N ALA A 43 13.63 2.74 6.78
CA ALA A 43 14.77 2.55 7.66
C ALA A 43 14.59 3.24 9.03
N THR A 44 13.91 4.38 9.05
CA THR A 44 13.66 5.15 10.28
C THR A 44 12.46 4.65 11.08
N ASN A 45 11.48 4.02 10.43
CA ASN A 45 10.32 3.42 11.10
C ASN A 45 10.48 1.93 11.40
N SER A 46 11.40 1.23 10.76
CA SER A 46 11.64 -0.18 11.06
C SER A 46 12.58 -0.33 12.26
N GLY A 47 12.51 -1.48 12.95
CA GLY A 47 13.47 -1.85 13.98
C GLY A 47 14.90 -2.11 13.48
N PHE A 48 15.22 -1.73 12.22
CA PHE A 48 16.56 -1.87 11.64
C PHE A 48 17.57 -0.91 12.30
N LEU A 49 17.12 0.30 12.67
CA LEU A 49 17.91 1.28 13.42
C LEU A 49 17.34 1.37 14.85
N PRO A 50 17.85 0.56 15.80
CA PRO A 50 17.36 0.61 17.16
C PRO A 50 17.73 1.93 17.83
N THR A 51 16.79 2.50 18.59
CA THR A 51 17.04 3.67 19.44
C THR A 51 17.17 3.23 20.90
N THR A 52 17.78 4.06 21.73
CA THR A 52 17.94 3.82 23.17
C THR A 52 16.61 3.84 23.94
N ASN A 53 15.60 4.56 23.43
CA ASN A 53 14.28 4.70 24.04
C ASN A 53 13.32 3.55 23.72
N GLY A 54 13.69 2.67 22.78
CA GLY A 54 12.80 1.62 22.25
C GLY A 54 11.80 2.12 21.20
N GLU A 55 11.63 3.43 21.06
CA GLU A 55 10.76 4.08 20.06
C GLU A 55 11.42 4.15 18.67
N PRO A 56 10.65 4.13 17.56
CA PRO A 56 11.24 4.27 16.22
C PRO A 56 11.98 5.59 16.04
N MET A 57 13.08 5.56 15.28
CA MET A 57 13.89 6.75 15.00
C MET A 57 13.05 7.86 14.35
N PHE A 58 12.10 7.49 13.49
CA PHE A 58 11.16 8.42 12.87
C PHE A 58 10.38 9.23 13.90
N THR A 59 9.77 8.56 14.88
CA THR A 59 8.99 9.17 15.96
C THR A 59 9.87 10.12 16.77
N ASN A 60 11.06 9.67 17.19
CA ASN A 60 11.97 10.48 17.98
C ASN A 60 12.46 11.73 17.23
N LEU A 61 12.80 11.61 15.95
CA LEU A 61 13.24 12.75 15.13
C LEU A 61 12.08 13.73 14.87
N TYR A 62 10.91 13.22 14.47
CA TYR A 62 9.78 14.07 14.13
C TYR A 62 9.26 14.82 15.36
N CYS A 63 8.97 14.10 16.45
CA CYS A 63 8.50 14.72 17.68
C CYS A 63 9.60 15.53 18.37
N GLY A 64 10.87 15.12 18.27
CA GLY A 64 12.00 15.92 18.73
C GLY A 64 12.09 17.31 18.08
N MET A 65 11.64 17.46 16.84
CA MET A 65 11.65 18.75 16.13
C MET A 65 10.33 19.54 16.25
N THR A 66 9.21 18.86 16.43
CA THR A 66 7.87 19.46 16.29
C THR A 66 7.05 19.52 17.58
N ALA A 67 7.44 18.77 18.62
CA ALA A 67 6.69 18.70 19.87
C ALA A 67 6.67 20.06 20.61
N GLN A 68 5.46 20.54 20.90
CA GLN A 68 5.22 21.80 21.61
C GLN A 68 4.13 21.62 22.67
N ASP A 69 4.31 22.23 23.83
CA ASP A 69 3.27 22.28 24.86
C ASP A 69 2.11 23.22 24.47
N SER A 70 1.06 23.28 25.29
CA SER A 70 -0.09 24.17 25.08
C SER A 70 0.25 25.66 25.13
N GLN A 71 1.46 26.02 25.57
CA GLN A 71 1.97 27.39 25.64
C GLN A 71 2.99 27.70 24.51
N GLY A 72 3.27 26.73 23.64
CA GLY A 72 4.21 26.85 22.52
C GLY A 72 5.68 26.60 22.87
N ASN A 73 6.01 26.12 24.07
CA ASN A 73 7.37 25.76 24.45
C ASN A 73 7.76 24.41 23.84
N SER A 74 9.03 24.27 23.45
CA SER A 74 9.55 23.03 22.84
C SER A 74 9.64 21.89 23.86
N MET A 75 8.98 20.77 23.57
CA MET A 75 9.02 19.52 24.36
C MET A 75 9.90 18.43 23.71
N GLY A 76 10.67 18.79 22.68
CA GLY A 76 11.46 17.85 21.89
C GLY A 76 12.56 17.09 22.66
N GLN A 77 12.93 17.57 23.85
CA GLN A 77 13.94 16.92 24.68
C GLN A 77 13.49 15.55 25.20
N HIS A 78 12.18 15.38 25.45
CA HIS A 78 11.60 14.12 25.94
C HIS A 78 11.73 12.96 24.95
N PHE A 79 11.92 13.26 23.66
CA PHE A 79 12.07 12.26 22.60
C PHE A 79 13.53 11.87 22.33
N ASN A 80 14.49 12.57 22.95
CA ASN A 80 15.93 12.38 22.74
C ASN A 80 16.65 11.86 24.01
N THR A 81 15.90 11.24 24.94
CA THR A 81 16.42 10.66 26.18
C THR A 81 16.87 9.20 26.01
N ASN A 82 17.06 8.47 27.13
CA ASN A 82 17.18 7.00 27.20
C ASN A 82 15.94 6.34 27.82
N ILE A 83 14.88 7.12 28.00
CA ILE A 83 13.61 6.73 28.63
C ILE A 83 12.50 7.00 27.62
N LYS A 84 11.51 6.10 27.57
CA LYS A 84 10.31 6.27 26.74
C LYS A 84 9.56 7.54 27.16
N PRO A 85 9.07 8.37 26.21
CA PRO A 85 8.27 9.54 26.52
C PRO A 85 7.01 9.19 27.31
N ASP A 86 6.61 10.07 28.22
CA ASP A 86 5.35 9.97 28.95
C ASP A 86 4.16 10.38 28.08
N TYR A 87 2.95 10.10 28.55
CA TYR A 87 1.71 10.45 27.84
C TYR A 87 1.63 11.95 27.54
N ALA A 88 2.05 12.80 28.49
CA ALA A 88 2.08 14.25 28.32
C ALA A 88 2.99 14.69 27.15
N ALA A 89 4.20 14.14 27.05
CA ALA A 89 5.08 14.39 25.92
C ALA A 89 4.48 13.86 24.61
N ASN A 90 3.85 12.68 24.61
CA ASN A 90 3.20 12.15 23.41
C ASN A 90 2.09 13.08 22.89
N GLN A 91 1.25 13.62 23.77
CA GLN A 91 0.19 14.57 23.41
C GLN A 91 0.72 15.89 22.82
N SER A 92 1.95 16.28 23.17
CA SER A 92 2.61 17.48 22.61
C SER A 92 3.04 17.33 21.14
N CYS A 93 3.00 16.11 20.59
CA CYS A 93 3.38 15.81 19.22
C CYS A 93 2.17 15.38 18.37
N ALA A 94 1.93 16.06 17.24
CA ALA A 94 0.72 15.85 16.42
C ALA A 94 0.53 14.41 15.89
N ILE A 95 1.61 13.65 15.66
CA ILE A 95 1.52 12.26 15.19
C ILE A 95 1.31 11.25 16.33
N LEU A 96 1.51 11.68 17.59
CA LEU A 96 1.40 10.88 18.80
C LEU A 96 0.17 11.24 19.65
N GLN A 97 -0.70 12.11 19.14
CA GLN A 97 -1.96 12.43 19.80
C GLN A 97 -2.90 11.23 19.74
N ASP A 98 -3.31 10.81 20.92
CA ASP A 98 -4.32 9.77 21.11
C ASP A 98 -5.71 10.28 20.73
N ALA A 99 -6.55 9.39 20.20
CA ALA A 99 -7.92 9.69 19.79
C ALA A 99 -8.88 8.68 20.45
N PRO A 100 -10.07 9.12 20.89
CA PRO A 100 -10.98 8.22 21.59
C PRO A 100 -11.58 7.19 20.65
N ASP A 101 -11.50 5.93 21.04
CA ASP A 101 -12.34 4.86 20.51
C ASP A 101 -13.68 4.81 21.27
N ARG A 102 -14.72 4.31 20.62
CA ARG A 102 -16.05 4.14 21.24
C ARG A 102 -16.23 2.70 21.66
N VAL A 103 -16.35 2.49 22.96
CA VAL A 103 -16.77 1.20 23.51
C VAL A 103 -18.26 1.27 23.78
N THR A 104 -19.03 0.41 23.12
CA THR A 104 -20.47 0.37 23.29
C THR A 104 -20.93 -0.94 23.95
N TRP A 105 -21.99 -0.83 24.74
CA TRP A 105 -22.77 -1.95 25.24
C TRP A 105 -24.20 -1.72 24.80
N GLU A 106 -24.62 -2.48 23.79
CA GLU A 106 -25.89 -2.30 23.08
C GLU A 106 -26.74 -3.57 23.13
N GLY A 107 -28.06 -3.40 23.02
CA GLY A 107 -28.98 -4.51 22.76
C GLY A 107 -29.37 -5.36 23.99
N GLU A 108 -29.13 -4.87 25.20
CA GLU A 108 -29.61 -5.48 26.44
C GLU A 108 -31.05 -5.03 26.75
N GLU A 109 -31.93 -5.98 27.09
CA GLU A 109 -33.30 -5.70 27.53
C GLU A 109 -33.60 -6.46 28.84
N TRP A 110 -34.00 -5.72 29.88
CA TRP A 110 -34.44 -6.27 31.16
C TRP A 110 -35.96 -6.27 31.25
N LYS A 111 -36.54 -7.34 31.80
CA LYS A 111 -38.00 -7.53 31.89
C LYS A 111 -38.46 -7.64 33.33
N SER A 112 -39.64 -7.09 33.61
CA SER A 112 -40.25 -7.12 34.95
C SER A 112 -39.31 -6.59 36.04
N VAL A 113 -38.75 -5.40 35.81
CA VAL A 113 -37.75 -4.77 36.66
C VAL A 113 -38.41 -4.15 37.89
N ASN A 114 -37.95 -4.52 39.08
CA ASN A 114 -38.28 -3.81 40.33
C ASN A 114 -37.03 -3.10 40.87
N LYS A 115 -35.99 -3.90 41.14
CA LYS A 115 -34.65 -3.44 41.50
C LYS A 115 -33.67 -4.37 40.82
N GLN A 116 -32.93 -3.89 39.83
CA GLN A 116 -31.94 -4.68 39.13
C GLN A 116 -30.70 -3.83 38.90
N GLY A 117 -29.54 -4.45 39.05
CA GLY A 117 -28.25 -3.87 38.74
C GLY A 117 -27.41 -4.85 37.95
N LYS A 118 -26.42 -4.33 37.24
CA LYS A 118 -25.43 -5.14 36.50
C LYS A 118 -24.08 -4.43 36.55
N ASN A 119 -23.01 -5.21 36.71
CA ASN A 119 -21.67 -4.65 36.77
C ASN A 119 -21.12 -4.51 35.35
N PHE A 120 -20.25 -3.53 35.15
CA PHE A 120 -19.50 -3.32 33.93
C PHE A 120 -18.13 -2.72 34.24
N ASP A 121 -17.20 -2.90 33.32
CA ASP A 121 -15.83 -2.43 33.41
C ASP A 121 -15.68 -1.19 32.53
N VAL A 122 -14.98 -0.16 33.01
CA VAL A 122 -14.63 1.00 32.19
C VAL A 122 -13.15 0.92 31.87
N PRO A 123 -12.76 0.63 30.62
CA PRO A 123 -11.37 0.63 30.23
C PRO A 123 -10.83 2.05 30.07
N GLY A 124 -9.52 2.22 30.23
CA GLY A 124 -8.85 3.51 30.03
C GLY A 124 -7.37 3.45 30.40
N VAL A 125 -6.68 4.58 30.25
CA VAL A 125 -5.26 4.72 30.62
C VAL A 125 -5.15 4.93 32.13
N ASP A 126 -4.30 4.12 32.77
CA ASP A 126 -4.04 4.24 34.20
C ASP A 126 -3.52 5.67 34.55
N PRO A 127 -4.07 6.33 35.58
CA PRO A 127 -3.59 7.64 36.03
C PRO A 127 -2.06 7.72 36.24
N GLU A 128 -1.41 6.63 36.65
CA GLU A 128 0.06 6.57 36.80
C GLU A 128 0.81 6.71 35.47
N GLN A 129 0.22 6.24 34.36
CA GLN A 129 0.80 6.32 33.01
C GLN A 129 0.57 7.67 32.33
N THR A 130 -0.47 8.40 32.76
CA THR A 130 -0.81 9.73 32.21
C THR A 130 0.16 10.85 32.62
N GLY A 131 1.07 10.60 33.57
CA GLY A 131 2.01 11.60 34.05
C GLY A 131 1.34 12.80 34.74
N GLY A 132 0.11 12.63 35.24
CA GLY A 132 -0.69 13.69 35.87
C GLY A 132 -1.57 14.50 34.91
N VAL A 133 -1.68 14.11 33.64
CA VAL A 133 -2.62 14.70 32.69
C VAL A 133 -3.99 14.05 32.85
N ALA A 134 -5.02 14.86 33.11
CA ALA A 134 -6.40 14.36 33.20
C ALA A 134 -6.92 13.99 31.80
N VAL A 135 -7.14 12.69 31.56
CA VAL A 135 -7.80 12.18 30.35
C VAL A 135 -9.31 12.21 30.59
N LEU A 136 -10.04 13.01 29.82
CA LEU A 136 -11.49 13.10 29.92
C LEU A 136 -12.14 11.96 29.15
N GLN A 137 -12.76 11.03 29.87
CA GLN A 137 -13.45 9.86 29.31
C GLN A 137 -14.96 10.02 29.49
N PRO A 138 -15.67 10.72 28.59
CA PRO A 138 -17.11 10.88 28.71
C PRO A 138 -17.81 9.53 28.54
N LEU A 139 -18.86 9.32 29.33
CA LEU A 139 -19.75 8.18 29.26
C LEU A 139 -21.18 8.69 29.14
N TRP A 140 -21.97 8.08 28.25
CA TRP A 140 -23.40 8.35 28.20
C TRP A 140 -24.21 7.06 28.06
N VAL A 141 -25.44 7.12 28.55
CA VAL A 141 -26.41 6.03 28.47
C VAL A 141 -27.69 6.59 27.86
N ASN A 142 -28.12 5.97 26.76
CA ASN A 142 -29.46 6.16 26.22
C ASN A 142 -30.33 5.01 26.71
N CYS A 143 -31.51 5.29 27.25
CA CYS A 143 -32.41 4.29 27.80
C CYS A 143 -33.83 4.46 27.29
N THR A 144 -34.59 3.37 27.32
CA THR A 144 -36.01 3.33 26.99
C THR A 144 -36.70 2.47 28.03
N VAL A 145 -37.66 3.06 28.75
CA VAL A 145 -38.36 2.40 29.85
C VAL A 145 -39.85 2.32 29.55
N THR A 146 -40.45 1.15 29.78
CA THR A 146 -41.88 0.92 29.59
C THR A 146 -42.51 0.33 30.85
N SER A 147 -43.77 0.68 31.11
CA SER A 147 -44.56 0.04 32.16
C SER A 147 -46.06 0.07 31.85
N ASP A 148 -46.79 -0.91 32.38
CA ASP A 148 -48.24 -1.03 32.15
C ASP A 148 -49.04 0.04 32.90
N THR A 149 -48.49 0.54 34.01
CA THR A 149 -49.03 1.64 34.82
C THR A 149 -48.00 2.75 34.95
N PRO A 150 -48.41 4.04 35.05
CA PRO A 150 -47.48 5.14 35.35
C PRO A 150 -46.68 4.79 36.61
N THR A 151 -45.36 4.78 36.47
CA THR A 151 -44.44 4.33 37.51
C THR A 151 -43.23 5.26 37.51
N GLU A 152 -42.97 5.88 38.66
CA GLU A 152 -41.71 6.60 38.87
C GLU A 152 -40.53 5.63 38.94
N TYR A 153 -39.45 5.94 38.22
CA TYR A 153 -38.25 5.13 38.20
C TYR A 153 -36.98 5.98 38.29
N VAL A 154 -35.88 5.31 38.63
CA VAL A 154 -34.54 5.90 38.62
C VAL A 154 -33.57 4.93 37.94
N ILE A 155 -32.72 5.49 37.08
CA ILE A 155 -31.55 4.80 36.52
C ILE A 155 -30.33 5.54 37.01
N ALA A 156 -29.37 4.82 37.58
CA ALA A 156 -28.17 5.42 38.16
C ALA A 156 -26.92 4.62 37.82
N ILE A 157 -25.80 5.32 37.69
CA ILE A 157 -24.48 4.71 37.60
C ILE A 157 -23.79 4.88 38.94
N ARG A 158 -23.22 3.79 39.45
CA ARG A 158 -22.59 3.72 40.76
C ARG A 158 -21.14 3.24 40.65
N SER A 159 -20.26 3.85 41.44
CA SER A 159 -18.88 3.42 41.62
C SER A 159 -18.79 2.11 42.43
N ASN A 160 -17.66 1.43 42.37
CA ASN A 160 -17.35 0.25 43.17
C ASN A 160 -17.49 0.51 44.69
N ASP A 161 -17.22 1.74 45.13
CA ASP A 161 -17.36 2.17 46.54
C ASP A 161 -18.83 2.38 46.97
N GLY A 162 -19.78 2.29 46.04
CA GLY A 162 -21.21 2.49 46.30
C GLY A 162 -21.70 3.93 46.13
N ASP A 163 -20.84 4.85 45.72
CA ASP A 163 -21.19 6.25 45.44
C ASP A 163 -21.93 6.38 44.10
N VAL A 164 -23.06 7.10 44.10
CA VAL A 164 -23.82 7.39 42.88
C VAL A 164 -23.10 8.50 42.12
N LEU A 165 -22.63 8.19 40.91
CA LEU A 165 -21.93 9.15 40.07
C LEU A 165 -22.91 10.09 39.38
N GLU A 166 -23.96 9.54 38.77
CA GLU A 166 -25.01 10.28 38.08
C GLU A 166 -26.30 9.46 38.06
N ALA A 167 -27.46 10.12 38.04
CA ALA A 167 -28.76 9.44 38.04
C ALA A 167 -29.83 10.22 37.27
N TYR A 168 -30.60 9.50 36.45
CA TYR A 168 -31.79 10.01 35.78
C TYR A 168 -33.06 9.58 36.52
N TYR A 169 -33.98 10.52 36.71
CA TYR A 169 -35.28 10.30 37.33
C TYR A 169 -36.37 10.55 36.28
N GLY A 170 -37.21 9.54 36.04
CA GLY A 170 -38.28 9.60 35.05
C GLY A 170 -39.59 9.05 35.60
N GLU A 171 -40.68 9.39 34.92
CA GLU A 171 -42.01 8.83 35.16
C GLU A 171 -42.56 8.33 33.82
N THR A 172 -42.94 7.06 33.76
CA THR A 172 -43.56 6.49 32.57
C THR A 172 -44.99 6.99 32.38
N GLN A 173 -45.39 7.23 31.13
CA GLN A 173 -46.78 7.59 30.83
C GLN A 173 -47.68 6.34 30.87
N PHE A 174 -49.01 6.53 31.04
CA PHE A 174 -49.97 5.42 31.07
C PHE A 174 -49.99 4.67 29.72
N GLN A 175 -49.66 3.37 29.72
CA GLN A 175 -49.38 2.58 28.50
C GLN A 175 -48.33 3.25 27.58
N GLY A 176 -47.39 3.98 28.19
CA GLY A 176 -46.43 4.80 27.49
C GLY A 176 -44.99 4.36 27.75
N THR A 177 -44.16 4.66 26.78
CA THR A 177 -42.70 4.57 26.84
C THR A 177 -42.17 5.92 27.32
N ASP A 178 -41.13 5.94 28.16
CA ASP A 178 -40.25 7.12 28.29
C ASP A 178 -39.11 6.98 27.27
N PRO A 179 -39.15 7.71 26.13
CA PRO A 179 -38.14 7.63 25.09
C PRO A 179 -36.90 8.50 25.36
N ASP A 180 -36.92 9.37 26.37
CA ASP A 180 -35.94 10.46 26.55
C ASP A 180 -34.99 10.24 27.74
N CYS A 181 -34.88 9.00 28.23
CA CYS A 181 -33.96 8.67 29.31
C CYS A 181 -32.50 8.79 28.83
N TYR A 182 -31.78 9.76 29.40
CA TYR A 182 -30.39 10.08 29.05
C TYR A 182 -29.56 10.38 30.30
N ILE A 183 -28.40 9.75 30.41
CA ILE A 183 -27.39 10.01 31.45
C ILE A 183 -26.09 10.37 30.75
N GLU A 184 -25.43 11.45 31.18
CA GLU A 184 -24.12 11.87 30.67
C GLU A 184 -23.19 12.16 31.84
N ILE A 185 -22.02 11.51 31.84
CA ILE A 185 -20.93 11.73 32.78
C ILE A 185 -19.77 12.32 31.99
N ALA A 186 -19.31 13.51 32.39
CA ALA A 186 -18.27 14.25 31.66
C ALA A 186 -16.91 13.52 31.64
N SER A 187 -16.59 12.78 32.71
CA SER A 187 -15.41 11.92 32.77
C SER A 187 -15.58 10.83 33.81
N ILE A 188 -15.31 9.59 33.44
CA ILE A 188 -15.28 8.43 34.35
C ILE A 188 -13.86 7.83 34.37
N PRO A 189 -13.22 7.63 35.54
CA PRO A 189 -11.89 7.03 35.60
C PRO A 189 -11.96 5.53 35.28
N PRO A 190 -10.87 4.92 34.77
CA PRO A 190 -10.82 3.50 34.51
C PRO A 190 -10.94 2.71 35.82
N ASP A 191 -11.89 1.78 35.88
CA ASP A 191 -12.07 0.84 36.99
C ASP A 191 -12.82 -0.41 36.49
N THR A 192 -12.73 -1.49 37.26
CA THR A 192 -13.18 -2.84 36.91
C THR A 192 -14.55 -3.20 37.51
N ARG A 193 -15.25 -2.26 38.15
CA ARG A 193 -16.52 -2.53 38.86
C ARG A 193 -17.44 -1.32 38.98
N TYR A 194 -17.89 -0.78 37.86
CA TYR A 194 -19.04 0.13 37.87
C TYR A 194 -20.34 -0.65 37.83
N GLU A 195 -21.41 -0.05 38.33
CA GLU A 195 -22.72 -0.68 38.36
C GLU A 195 -23.76 0.24 37.72
N ILE A 196 -24.50 -0.28 36.74
CA ILE A 196 -25.73 0.37 36.26
C ILE A 196 -26.90 -0.21 37.03
N LEU A 197 -27.72 0.65 37.60
CA LEU A 197 -28.82 0.27 38.47
C LEU A 197 -30.13 0.87 37.98
N VAL A 198 -31.20 0.08 38.04
CA VAL A 198 -32.56 0.49 37.67
C VAL A 198 -33.52 0.11 38.79
N PHE A 199 -34.30 1.09 39.24
CA PHE A 199 -35.26 0.91 40.32
C PHE A 199 -36.61 1.52 39.98
N SER A 200 -37.67 0.80 40.31
CA SER A 200 -39.00 1.37 40.53
C SER A 200 -39.02 2.06 41.89
N ARG A 201 -39.43 3.33 41.94
CA ARG A 201 -39.53 4.10 43.20
C ARG A 201 -40.83 3.81 43.96
N GLU A 202 -41.80 3.19 43.31
CA GLU A 202 -43.11 2.91 43.89
C GLU A 202 -43.21 1.48 44.41
N GLU A 203 -43.69 1.33 45.66
CA GLU A 203 -43.86 0.02 46.28
C GLU A 203 -44.90 -0.82 45.51
N GLY A 204 -44.46 -2.00 45.05
CA GLY A 204 -45.32 -2.99 44.38
C GLY A 204 -45.50 -2.78 42.88
N LYS A 205 -45.05 -1.65 42.31
CA LYS A 205 -45.02 -1.44 40.85
C LYS A 205 -43.73 -1.96 40.23
N ARG A 206 -43.81 -2.55 39.03
CA ARG A 206 -42.68 -3.04 38.25
C ARG A 206 -42.67 -2.40 36.87
N LEU A 207 -41.49 -2.19 36.33
CA LEU A 207 -41.29 -1.77 34.95
C LEU A 207 -41.41 -3.01 34.05
N SER A 208 -42.15 -2.89 32.95
CA SER A 208 -42.44 -3.99 32.01
C SER A 208 -41.18 -4.36 31.23
N SER A 209 -40.52 -3.37 30.62
CA SER A 209 -39.19 -3.53 30.01
C SER A 209 -38.32 -2.29 30.19
N VAL A 210 -37.01 -2.53 30.25
CA VAL A 210 -35.97 -1.50 30.27
C VAL A 210 -34.90 -1.91 29.26
N SER A 211 -34.66 -1.08 28.26
CA SER A 211 -33.56 -1.24 27.32
C SER A 211 -32.62 -0.05 27.44
N PHE A 212 -31.32 -0.28 27.33
CA PHE A 212 -30.34 0.79 27.36
C PHE A 212 -29.13 0.45 26.49
N ASP A 213 -28.57 1.50 25.91
CA ASP A 213 -27.33 1.48 25.15
C ASP A 213 -26.34 2.42 25.84
N MET A 214 -25.22 1.87 26.29
CA MET A 214 -24.15 2.60 26.96
C MET A 214 -23.00 2.80 25.99
N THR A 215 -22.43 4.00 25.96
CA THR A 215 -21.20 4.27 25.22
C THR A 215 -20.21 5.01 26.12
N VAL A 216 -18.96 4.56 26.11
CA VAL A 216 -17.85 5.24 26.77
C VAL A 216 -16.75 5.54 25.75
N HIS A 217 -16.15 6.72 25.85
CA HIS A 217 -14.91 7.02 25.15
C HIS A 217 -13.73 6.36 25.86
N TYR A 218 -12.99 5.54 25.11
CA TYR A 218 -11.81 4.82 25.55
C TYR A 218 -10.56 5.41 24.91
N PHE A 219 -9.56 5.67 25.75
CA PHE A 219 -8.22 6.05 25.34
C PHE A 219 -7.28 4.96 25.81
N ASP A 220 -6.38 4.50 24.95
CA ASP A 220 -5.42 3.44 25.23
C ASP A 220 -3.96 3.94 25.30
N GLY A 221 -3.74 5.23 25.06
CA GLY A 221 -2.42 5.83 25.03
C GLY A 221 -1.62 5.55 23.76
N ILE A 222 -2.23 4.92 22.76
CA ILE A 222 -1.62 4.58 21.48
C ILE A 222 -2.35 5.33 20.36
N PRO A 223 -1.66 6.18 19.60
CA PRO A 223 -2.28 6.90 18.49
C PRO A 223 -2.86 5.95 17.44
N SER A 224 -4.01 6.32 16.86
CA SER A 224 -4.69 5.54 15.81
C SER A 224 -3.87 5.26 14.55
N ASN A 225 -2.81 6.04 14.29
CA ASN A 225 -1.88 5.87 13.17
C ASN A 225 -0.64 5.04 13.52
N MET A 226 -0.53 4.54 14.74
CA MET A 226 0.57 3.73 15.23
C MET A 226 0.09 2.38 15.76
N ASN A 227 1.02 1.46 15.96
CA ASN A 227 0.74 0.23 16.67
C ASN A 227 1.23 0.29 18.13
N ASN A 228 1.01 -0.77 18.89
CA ASN A 228 1.43 -0.90 20.29
C ASN A 228 2.94 -0.78 20.57
N LYS A 229 3.79 -0.77 19.52
CA LYS A 229 5.23 -0.53 19.57
C LYS A 229 5.62 0.81 18.93
N SER A 230 4.65 1.68 18.74
CA SER A 230 4.78 3.02 18.14
C SER A 230 5.29 3.01 16.69
N PHE A 231 5.18 1.89 15.98
CA PHE A 231 5.49 1.83 14.56
C PHE A 231 4.39 2.47 13.73
N TRP A 232 4.79 3.24 12.73
CA TRP A 232 3.87 3.97 11.85
C TRP A 232 3.03 3.03 10.96
N LEU A 233 1.72 3.08 11.12
CA LEU A 233 0.74 2.39 10.28
C LEU A 233 0.15 3.32 9.22
N GLY A 234 0.10 4.62 9.51
CA GLY A 234 -0.52 5.62 8.67
C GLY A 234 -2.05 5.59 8.71
N PRO A 235 -2.69 6.51 7.95
CA PRO A 235 -4.13 6.70 8.00
C PRO A 235 -4.89 5.48 7.52
N GLU A 236 -6.00 5.22 8.20
CA GLU A 236 -6.96 4.20 7.83
C GLU A 236 -7.81 4.67 6.65
N VAL A 237 -7.93 3.82 5.63
CA VAL A 237 -8.77 4.06 4.46
C VAL A 237 -9.84 2.97 4.42
N GLU A 238 -11.09 3.36 4.63
CA GLU A 238 -12.24 2.47 4.58
C GLU A 238 -12.61 2.17 3.13
N LEU A 239 -12.40 0.92 2.68
CA LEU A 239 -12.85 0.42 1.38
C LEU A 239 -14.03 -0.52 1.59
N GLY A 240 -15.19 0.04 1.93
CA GLY A 240 -16.43 -0.71 2.13
C GLY A 240 -16.35 -1.65 3.36
N PRO A 241 -16.35 -2.99 3.20
CA PRO A 241 -16.36 -3.92 4.34
C PRO A 241 -14.99 -4.10 5.02
N LYS A 242 -13.91 -3.52 4.47
CA LYS A 242 -12.56 -3.70 5.01
C LYS A 242 -11.80 -2.38 5.04
N SER A 243 -11.17 -2.10 6.16
CA SER A 243 -10.23 -1.01 6.27
C SER A 243 -8.82 -1.46 5.86
N ILE A 244 -8.14 -0.59 5.12
CA ILE A 244 -6.76 -0.81 4.68
C ILE A 244 -5.88 0.35 5.13
N ARG A 245 -4.60 0.05 5.35
CA ARG A 245 -3.58 1.02 5.74
C ARG A 245 -2.45 1.01 4.71
N PRO A 246 -2.64 1.68 3.56
CA PRO A 246 -1.68 1.61 2.46
C PRO A 246 -0.32 2.22 2.80
N PHE A 247 -0.25 3.11 3.79
CA PHE A 247 0.97 3.78 4.22
C PHE A 247 1.62 3.16 5.46
N ILE A 248 1.38 1.87 5.73
CA ILE A 248 2.12 1.15 6.77
C ILE A 248 3.62 1.12 6.47
N PHE A 249 4.45 1.26 7.50
CA PHE A 249 5.91 1.29 7.38
C PHE A 249 6.48 0.10 6.57
N LEU A 250 5.85 -1.08 6.67
CA LEU A 250 6.22 -2.28 5.92
C LEU A 250 6.14 -2.08 4.40
N ASN A 251 5.08 -1.43 3.90
CA ASN A 251 4.88 -1.20 2.47
C ASN A 251 5.99 -0.36 1.86
N PHE A 252 6.64 0.52 2.64
CA PHE A 252 7.75 1.35 2.13
C PHE A 252 8.94 0.52 1.67
N PHE A 253 9.14 -0.69 2.21
CA PHE A 253 10.15 -1.61 1.70
C PHE A 253 9.84 -2.08 0.27
N GLY A 254 8.59 -2.48 0.00
CA GLY A 254 8.14 -2.86 -1.33
C GLY A 254 8.17 -1.66 -2.29
N MET A 255 7.69 -0.50 -1.84
CA MET A 255 7.69 0.73 -2.64
C MET A 255 9.11 1.18 -3.02
N MET A 256 10.10 1.01 -2.14
CA MET A 256 11.52 1.29 -2.44
C MET A 256 11.98 0.55 -3.69
N PHE A 257 11.80 -0.77 -3.74
CA PHE A 257 12.19 -1.57 -4.91
C PHE A 257 11.31 -1.30 -6.12
N PHE A 258 10.03 -1.04 -5.92
CA PHE A 258 9.12 -0.69 -7.02
C PHE A 258 9.59 0.59 -7.73
N PHE A 259 9.84 1.67 -6.99
CA PHE A 259 10.28 2.94 -7.57
C PHE A 259 11.65 2.83 -8.23
N PHE A 260 12.60 2.08 -7.65
CA PHE A 260 13.90 1.90 -8.29
C PHE A 260 13.86 1.10 -9.60
N LEU A 261 12.99 0.09 -9.70
CA LEU A 261 13.04 -0.89 -10.79
C LEU A 261 11.99 -0.64 -11.89
N TYR A 262 10.74 -0.38 -11.52
CA TYR A 262 9.61 -0.46 -12.44
C TYR A 262 9.52 0.67 -13.47
N PRO A 263 9.55 1.98 -13.09
CA PRO A 263 9.24 3.06 -14.03
C PRO A 263 10.24 3.15 -15.18
N ALA A 264 11.54 3.02 -14.89
CA ALA A 264 12.58 3.06 -15.90
C ALA A 264 12.51 1.86 -16.86
N SER A 265 12.25 0.67 -16.33
CA SER A 265 12.09 -0.55 -17.14
C SER A 265 10.87 -0.48 -18.05
N TYR A 266 9.73 -0.01 -17.54
CA TYR A 266 8.50 0.18 -18.31
C TYR A 266 8.67 1.17 -19.46
N TYR A 267 9.32 2.30 -19.20
CA TYR A 267 9.61 3.29 -20.24
C TYR A 267 10.53 2.73 -21.33
N TRP A 268 11.61 2.04 -20.94
CA TRP A 268 12.55 1.45 -21.90
C TRP A 268 11.88 0.39 -22.78
N GLU A 269 11.01 -0.43 -22.20
CA GLU A 269 10.24 -1.41 -22.97
C GLU A 269 9.30 -0.74 -23.98
N ARG A 270 8.65 0.37 -23.61
CA ARG A 270 7.79 1.11 -24.55
C ARG A 270 8.60 1.62 -25.76
N VAL A 271 9.81 2.11 -25.52
CA VAL A 271 10.73 2.54 -26.58
C VAL A 271 11.13 1.36 -27.47
N GLU A 272 11.45 0.22 -26.86
CA GLU A 272 11.85 -0.99 -27.59
C GLU A 272 10.69 -1.57 -28.42
N ASN A 273 9.46 -1.56 -27.88
CA ASN A 273 8.26 -1.99 -28.60
C ASN A 273 7.99 -1.11 -29.83
N ALA A 274 8.14 0.22 -29.70
CA ALA A 274 7.99 1.13 -30.84
C ALA A 274 9.03 0.85 -31.94
N LYS A 275 10.28 0.50 -31.58
CA LYS A 275 11.29 0.07 -32.57
C LYS A 275 10.92 -1.25 -33.22
N ASN A 276 10.46 -2.23 -32.43
CA ASN A 276 10.05 -3.54 -32.94
C ASN A 276 8.89 -3.44 -33.94
N GLU A 277 7.91 -2.55 -33.72
CA GLU A 277 6.80 -2.30 -34.65
C GLU A 277 7.29 -1.81 -36.03
N VAL A 278 8.32 -0.95 -36.04
CA VAL A 278 8.96 -0.47 -37.28
C VAL A 278 9.71 -1.61 -37.98
N GLU A 279 10.48 -2.41 -37.22
CA GLU A 279 11.23 -3.53 -37.78
C GLU A 279 10.34 -4.67 -38.31
N GLU A 280 9.14 -4.87 -37.75
CA GLU A 280 8.23 -5.93 -38.17
C GLU A 280 7.74 -5.72 -39.61
N LYS A 281 7.55 -4.47 -40.04
CA LYS A 281 7.07 -4.12 -41.40
C LYS A 281 8.19 -3.92 -42.42
N PHE A 282 9.44 -3.84 -41.95
CA PHE A 282 10.59 -3.60 -42.80
C PHE A 282 10.87 -4.70 -43.86
N PRO A 283 10.75 -6.02 -43.56
CA PRO A 283 10.92 -7.06 -44.58
C PRO A 283 9.90 -6.96 -45.73
N ASP A 284 8.65 -6.61 -45.41
CA ASP A 284 7.59 -6.46 -46.42
C ASP A 284 7.88 -5.25 -47.32
N PHE A 285 8.32 -4.13 -46.74
CA PHE A 285 8.79 -2.96 -47.50
C PHE A 285 9.93 -3.32 -48.46
N LEU A 286 10.95 -4.06 -48.00
CA LEU A 286 12.07 -4.48 -48.85
C LEU A 286 11.64 -5.40 -49.99
N ARG A 287 10.70 -6.31 -49.73
CA ARG A 287 10.16 -7.24 -50.73
C ARG A 287 9.42 -6.50 -51.83
N ASP A 288 8.51 -5.61 -51.46
CA ASP A 288 7.71 -4.85 -52.41
C ASP A 288 8.62 -3.90 -53.23
N LEU A 289 9.65 -3.32 -52.61
CA LEU A 289 10.70 -2.55 -53.31
C LEU A 289 11.44 -3.39 -54.34
N ALA A 290 11.79 -4.63 -54.00
CA ALA A 290 12.43 -5.55 -54.93
C ALA A 290 11.51 -5.93 -56.10
N GLU A 291 10.22 -6.16 -55.84
CA GLU A 291 9.21 -6.50 -56.86
C GLU A 291 8.99 -5.34 -57.85
N TYR A 292 8.85 -4.11 -57.37
CA TYR A 292 8.71 -2.92 -58.23
C TYR A 292 9.94 -2.66 -59.09
N TRP A 293 11.14 -2.83 -58.51
CA TRP A 293 12.38 -2.70 -59.26
C TRP A 293 12.51 -3.79 -60.34
N LYS A 294 12.15 -5.05 -60.02
CA LYS A 294 12.11 -6.16 -61.00
C LYS A 294 11.09 -5.90 -62.11
N GLY A 295 10.00 -5.19 -61.82
CA GLY A 295 9.01 -4.72 -62.78
C GLY A 295 9.51 -3.62 -63.73
N GLY A 296 10.74 -3.14 -63.58
CA GLY A 296 11.36 -2.15 -64.46
C GLY A 296 11.13 -0.69 -64.05
N LEU A 297 10.55 -0.44 -62.86
CA LEU A 297 10.46 0.91 -62.31
C LEU A 297 11.84 1.39 -61.85
N SER A 298 12.12 2.68 -62.05
CA SER A 298 13.29 3.31 -61.41
C SER A 298 13.12 3.37 -59.89
N MET A 299 14.23 3.39 -59.13
CA MET A 299 14.23 3.28 -57.66
C MET A 299 13.49 4.45 -57.00
N THR A 300 13.58 5.63 -57.61
CA THR A 300 12.85 6.82 -57.21
C THR A 300 11.34 6.64 -57.38
N VAL A 301 10.91 6.12 -58.53
CA VAL A 301 9.47 5.86 -58.81
C VAL A 301 8.95 4.72 -57.95
N ALA A 302 9.74 3.66 -57.73
CA ALA A 302 9.37 2.55 -56.86
C ALA A 302 9.09 3.02 -55.42
N ILE A 303 9.95 3.86 -54.85
CA ILE A 303 9.75 4.41 -53.50
C ILE A 303 8.56 5.38 -53.45
N GLN A 304 8.34 6.17 -54.50
CA GLN A 304 7.15 7.02 -54.60
C GLN A 304 5.85 6.21 -54.59
N THR A 305 5.83 5.08 -55.31
CA THR A 305 4.69 4.15 -55.27
C THR A 305 4.52 3.52 -53.88
N LEU A 306 5.61 3.06 -53.26
CA LEU A 306 5.58 2.46 -51.92
C LEU A 306 5.17 3.45 -50.82
N ALA A 307 5.44 4.73 -50.98
CA ALA A 307 5.00 5.76 -50.04
C ALA A 307 3.46 5.92 -50.00
N THR A 308 2.74 5.37 -50.98
CA THR A 308 1.27 5.31 -50.98
C THR A 308 0.72 4.00 -50.40
N SER A 309 1.58 3.01 -50.14
CA SER A 309 1.21 1.72 -49.55
C SER A 309 1.18 1.77 -48.02
N GLU A 310 0.60 0.76 -47.37
CA GLU A 310 0.51 0.66 -45.91
C GLU A 310 1.59 -0.23 -45.27
N TYR A 311 2.53 0.39 -44.57
CA TYR A 311 3.59 -0.22 -43.75
C TYR A 311 3.51 0.19 -42.26
N GLY A 312 2.36 0.64 -41.79
CA GLY A 312 2.12 0.98 -40.38
C GLY A 312 3.10 2.03 -39.85
N ALA A 313 3.86 1.68 -38.80
CA ALA A 313 4.85 2.56 -38.15
C ALA A 313 5.99 3.01 -39.08
N LEU A 314 6.19 2.34 -40.22
CA LEU A 314 7.23 2.68 -41.21
C LEU A 314 6.77 3.75 -42.22
N ASN A 315 5.47 4.04 -42.32
CA ASN A 315 4.91 4.92 -43.36
C ASN A 315 5.52 6.32 -43.35
N ASP A 316 5.67 6.92 -42.17
CA ASP A 316 6.24 8.27 -42.05
C ASP A 316 7.69 8.33 -42.54
N GLU A 317 8.47 7.29 -42.28
CA GLU A 317 9.85 7.20 -42.73
C GLU A 317 9.95 6.92 -44.23
N VAL A 318 9.05 6.11 -44.80
CA VAL A 318 8.98 5.86 -46.25
C VAL A 318 8.56 7.12 -47.00
N LYS A 319 7.59 7.87 -46.47
CA LYS A 319 7.15 9.14 -47.06
C LYS A 319 8.28 10.17 -47.09
N LYS A 320 9.05 10.29 -46.01
CA LYS A 320 10.27 11.13 -45.99
C LYS A 320 11.28 10.72 -47.05
N MET A 321 11.48 9.42 -47.28
CA MET A 321 12.36 8.97 -48.37
C MET A 321 11.84 9.41 -49.75
N SER A 322 10.54 9.26 -50.00
CA SER A 322 9.91 9.71 -51.24
C SER A 322 10.11 11.21 -51.48
N ASP A 323 9.90 12.04 -50.45
CA ASP A 323 10.09 13.49 -50.52
C ASP A 323 11.56 13.85 -50.84
N GLN A 324 12.52 13.22 -50.14
CA GLN A 324 13.95 13.43 -50.38
C GLN A 324 14.39 13.04 -51.80
N LEU A 325 13.85 11.94 -52.33
CA LEU A 325 14.10 11.50 -53.71
C LEU A 325 13.45 12.45 -54.73
N SER A 326 12.26 12.98 -54.43
CA SER A 326 11.57 13.97 -55.28
C SER A 326 12.38 15.26 -55.45
N TRP A 327 13.18 15.62 -54.44
CA TRP A 327 14.09 16.77 -54.46
C TRP A 327 15.43 16.50 -55.15
N GLY A 328 15.61 15.31 -55.75
CA GLY A 328 16.81 14.96 -56.51
C GLY A 328 18.02 14.55 -55.65
N ILE A 329 17.79 14.18 -54.38
CA ILE A 329 18.85 13.61 -53.53
C ILE A 329 19.15 12.18 -54.04
N LYS A 330 20.43 11.79 -54.03
CA LYS A 330 20.85 10.46 -54.48
C LYS A 330 20.23 9.37 -53.60
N PHE A 331 19.76 8.29 -54.22
CA PHE A 331 19.21 7.13 -53.52
C PHE A 331 20.14 6.56 -52.45
N SER A 332 21.43 6.43 -52.76
CA SER A 332 22.47 5.97 -51.81
C SER A 332 22.53 6.79 -50.52
N ASP A 333 22.25 8.09 -50.60
CA ASP A 333 22.30 9.01 -49.46
C ASP A 333 20.98 8.99 -48.69
N VAL A 334 19.85 8.92 -49.39
CA VAL A 334 18.51 8.83 -48.79
C VAL A 334 18.34 7.55 -47.97
N ILE A 335 18.76 6.41 -48.52
CA ILE A 335 18.56 5.13 -47.84
C ILE A 335 19.45 4.99 -46.60
N LYS A 336 20.67 5.54 -46.64
CA LYS A 336 21.55 5.64 -45.46
C LYS A 336 20.96 6.54 -44.39
N GLN A 337 20.45 7.71 -44.76
CA GLN A 337 19.77 8.59 -43.82
C GLN A 337 18.53 7.92 -43.21
N PHE A 338 17.78 7.14 -43.99
CA PHE A 338 16.68 6.34 -43.47
C PHE A 338 17.16 5.30 -42.44
N ALA A 339 18.25 4.58 -42.71
CA ALA A 339 18.84 3.65 -41.75
C ALA A 339 19.30 4.33 -40.45
N ASP A 340 19.87 5.54 -40.53
CA ASP A 340 20.31 6.31 -39.37
C ASP A 340 19.13 6.87 -38.54
N ARG A 341 18.00 7.16 -39.21
CA ARG A 341 16.76 7.62 -38.55
C ARG A 341 16.05 6.48 -37.83
N VAL A 342 15.84 5.34 -38.50
CA VAL A 342 15.24 4.14 -37.90
C VAL A 342 16.16 3.58 -36.81
N GLY A 343 17.47 3.58 -37.06
CA GLY A 343 18.50 3.39 -36.04
C GLY A 343 18.52 2.01 -35.40
N THR A 344 17.97 0.99 -36.09
CA THR A 344 17.99 -0.39 -35.59
C THR A 344 19.04 -1.24 -36.31
N PRO A 345 19.65 -2.25 -35.64
CA PRO A 345 20.70 -3.07 -36.23
C PRO A 345 20.24 -3.84 -37.48
N LEU A 346 19.00 -4.31 -37.50
CA LEU A 346 18.42 -5.05 -38.61
C LEU A 346 18.33 -4.16 -39.87
N VAL A 347 17.78 -2.95 -39.71
CA VAL A 347 17.62 -2.00 -40.82
C VAL A 347 18.98 -1.52 -41.32
N GLN A 348 19.91 -1.17 -40.41
CA GLN A 348 21.25 -0.73 -40.80
C GLN A 348 22.01 -1.80 -41.59
N ARG A 349 21.94 -3.06 -41.18
CA ARG A 349 22.58 -4.17 -41.90
C ARG A 349 21.98 -4.38 -43.28
N ALA A 350 20.65 -4.42 -43.39
CA ALA A 350 19.98 -4.59 -44.67
C ALA A 350 20.27 -3.44 -45.64
N ILE A 351 20.20 -2.19 -45.16
CA ILE A 351 20.49 -1.01 -45.98
C ILE A 351 21.96 -0.96 -46.42
N ALA A 352 22.91 -1.35 -45.55
CA ALA A 352 24.31 -1.39 -45.93
C ALA A 352 24.57 -2.36 -47.10
N LEU A 353 23.91 -3.53 -47.09
CA LEU A 353 23.97 -4.50 -48.19
C LEU A 353 23.39 -3.92 -49.49
N ILE A 354 22.26 -3.22 -49.40
CA ILE A 354 21.60 -2.58 -50.56
C ILE A 354 22.48 -1.45 -51.13
N ALA A 355 23.09 -0.63 -50.27
CA ALA A 355 23.93 0.48 -50.69
C ALA A 355 25.23 0.00 -51.39
N GLU A 356 25.84 -1.09 -50.92
CA GLU A 356 27.02 -1.66 -51.58
C GLU A 356 26.64 -2.33 -52.91
N ALA A 357 25.46 -2.96 -52.98
CA ALA A 357 24.91 -3.53 -54.20
C ALA A 357 24.68 -2.50 -55.30
N ASP A 358 24.08 -1.35 -54.95
CA ASP A 358 23.88 -0.21 -55.85
C ASP A 358 25.22 0.32 -56.38
N ARG A 359 26.23 0.44 -55.51
CA ARG A 359 27.57 0.92 -55.90
C ARG A 359 28.31 -0.06 -56.81
N ALA A 360 28.15 -1.36 -56.60
CA ALA A 360 28.81 -2.41 -57.37
C ALA A 360 28.16 -2.67 -58.74
N GLY A 361 26.98 -2.10 -59.02
CA GLY A 361 26.29 -2.24 -60.30
C GLY A 361 25.80 -3.67 -60.60
N GLY A 362 25.64 -4.49 -59.56
CA GLY A 362 25.16 -5.87 -59.67
C GLY A 362 23.65 -5.97 -59.89
N LYS A 363 23.11 -7.19 -59.88
CA LYS A 363 21.65 -7.44 -59.89
C LYS A 363 21.04 -7.03 -58.55
N ILE A 364 20.78 -5.73 -58.38
CA ILE A 364 20.22 -5.14 -57.14
C ILE A 364 18.86 -5.76 -56.76
N SER A 365 18.08 -6.24 -57.75
CA SER A 365 16.84 -7.01 -57.52
C SER A 365 17.08 -8.24 -56.65
N ASP A 366 18.12 -9.01 -56.97
CA ASP A 366 18.39 -10.30 -56.33
C ASP A 366 18.91 -10.07 -54.90
N ILE A 367 19.64 -8.97 -54.69
CA ILE A 367 20.16 -8.58 -53.38
C ILE A 367 19.03 -8.03 -52.48
N LEU A 368 18.12 -7.23 -53.02
CA LEU A 368 16.93 -6.75 -52.29
C LEU A 368 16.02 -7.91 -51.85
N VAL A 369 15.76 -8.87 -52.73
CA VAL A 369 15.00 -10.09 -52.39
C VAL A 369 15.73 -10.89 -51.31
N THR A 370 17.05 -11.05 -51.43
CA THR A 370 17.85 -11.75 -50.43
C THR A 370 17.79 -11.06 -49.07
N ALA A 371 17.91 -9.73 -49.03
CA ALA A 371 17.82 -8.93 -47.80
C ALA A 371 16.42 -8.97 -47.18
N ALA A 372 15.36 -8.97 -48.00
CA ALA A 372 13.98 -9.12 -47.53
C ALA A 372 13.74 -10.51 -46.89
N ASN A 373 14.23 -11.57 -47.54
CA ASN A 373 14.14 -12.94 -47.02
C ASN A 373 14.95 -13.12 -45.73
N ASP A 374 16.18 -12.61 -45.67
CA ASP A 374 17.04 -12.62 -44.46
C ASP A 374 16.35 -11.88 -43.30
N SER A 375 15.79 -10.70 -43.56
CA SER A 375 15.08 -9.91 -42.55
C SER A 375 13.81 -10.62 -42.05
N ARG A 376 13.08 -11.29 -42.95
CA ARG A 376 11.88 -12.07 -42.60
C ARG A 376 12.23 -13.33 -41.80
N GLU A 377 13.28 -14.04 -42.20
CA GLU A 377 13.78 -15.20 -41.47
C GLU A 377 14.25 -14.81 -40.06
N LEU A 378 14.96 -13.70 -39.93
CA LEU A 378 15.39 -13.18 -38.63
C LEU A 378 14.19 -12.86 -37.72
N LYS A 379 13.16 -12.20 -38.24
CA LYS A 379 11.92 -11.94 -37.48
C LYS A 379 11.16 -13.21 -37.11
N PHE A 380 11.16 -14.21 -38.00
CA PHE A 380 10.59 -15.51 -37.70
C PHE A 380 11.32 -16.20 -36.55
N LEU A 381 12.65 -16.22 -36.57
CA LEU A 381 13.50 -16.77 -35.50
C LEU A 381 13.34 -16.02 -34.18
N GLU A 382 13.25 -14.69 -34.21
CA GLU A 382 12.94 -13.87 -33.03
C GLU A 382 11.57 -14.22 -32.44
N GLY A 383 10.57 -14.43 -33.29
CA GLY A 383 9.23 -14.87 -32.91
C GLY A 383 9.22 -16.25 -32.25
N GLU A 384 9.93 -17.22 -32.84
CA GLU A 384 10.10 -18.55 -32.24
C GLU A 384 10.79 -18.48 -30.89
N ARG A 385 11.90 -17.72 -30.79
CA ARG A 385 12.60 -17.49 -29.53
C ARG A 385 11.68 -16.86 -28.47
N LYS A 386 10.90 -15.84 -28.84
CA LYS A 386 9.98 -15.17 -27.91
C LYS A 386 8.89 -16.12 -27.40
N ARG A 387 8.34 -16.98 -28.26
CA ARG A 387 7.36 -18.01 -27.87
C ARG A 387 7.98 -19.06 -26.96
N ALA A 388 9.16 -19.57 -27.31
CA ALA A 388 9.87 -20.55 -26.51
C ALA A 388 10.24 -20.01 -25.12
N ILE A 389 10.69 -18.76 -25.03
CA ILE A 389 11.03 -18.14 -23.73
C ILE A 389 9.77 -17.73 -22.93
N GLY A 390 8.67 -17.42 -23.61
CA GLY A 390 7.41 -17.06 -22.96
C GLY A 390 6.91 -18.12 -21.97
N SER A 391 7.07 -19.41 -22.28
CA SER A 391 6.69 -20.50 -21.36
C SER A 391 7.55 -20.53 -20.09
N TYR A 392 8.86 -20.28 -20.19
CA TYR A 392 9.75 -20.19 -19.02
C TYR A 392 9.38 -19.01 -18.11
N ILE A 393 9.03 -17.85 -18.70
CA ILE A 393 8.55 -16.70 -17.92
C ILE A 393 7.26 -17.08 -17.16
N ALA A 394 6.33 -17.77 -17.81
CA ALA A 394 5.10 -18.23 -17.15
C ALA A 394 5.39 -19.16 -15.96
N VAL A 395 6.37 -20.06 -16.06
CA VAL A 395 6.79 -20.93 -14.94
C VAL A 395 7.32 -20.11 -13.75
N ILE A 396 8.12 -19.07 -14.00
CA ILE A 396 8.64 -18.18 -12.95
C ILE A 396 7.48 -17.46 -12.23
N TRP A 397 6.51 -16.96 -12.99
CA TRP A 397 5.30 -16.34 -12.43
C TRP A 397 4.48 -17.31 -11.58
N THR A 398 4.26 -18.53 -12.08
CA THR A 398 3.54 -19.57 -11.33
C THR A 398 4.27 -19.92 -10.03
N SER A 399 5.60 -20.09 -10.07
CA SER A 399 6.42 -20.36 -8.87
C SER A 399 6.30 -19.24 -7.83
N TYR A 400 6.31 -17.98 -8.28
CA TYR A 400 6.09 -16.83 -7.41
C TYR A 400 4.71 -16.85 -6.76
N PHE A 401 3.64 -17.10 -7.53
CA PHE A 401 2.28 -17.16 -6.99
C PHE A 401 2.08 -18.32 -6.01
N VAL A 402 2.70 -19.48 -6.25
CA VAL A 402 2.67 -20.61 -5.31
C VAL A 402 3.34 -20.22 -3.99
N PHE A 403 4.53 -19.62 -4.05
CA PHE A 403 5.22 -19.14 -2.84
C PHE A 403 4.40 -18.08 -2.10
N LEU A 404 3.86 -17.09 -2.83
CA LEU A 404 2.99 -16.06 -2.26
C LEU A 404 1.77 -16.68 -1.56
N GLY A 405 1.11 -17.65 -2.18
CA GLY A 405 -0.03 -18.36 -1.61
C GLY A 405 0.31 -19.10 -0.31
N VAL A 406 1.46 -19.78 -0.26
CA VAL A 406 1.94 -20.45 0.96
C VAL A 406 2.20 -19.43 2.07
N ILE A 407 2.92 -18.34 1.77
CA ILE A 407 3.25 -17.31 2.76
C ILE A 407 1.99 -16.61 3.29
N VAL A 408 1.03 -16.29 2.44
CA VAL A 408 -0.25 -15.69 2.87
C VAL A 408 -1.03 -16.65 3.75
N THR A 409 -1.07 -17.93 3.40
CA THR A 409 -1.73 -18.95 4.23
C THR A 409 -1.07 -19.05 5.61
N LEU A 410 0.26 -19.04 5.67
CA LEU A 410 0.99 -19.00 6.94
C LEU A 410 0.70 -17.71 7.72
N ALA A 411 0.66 -16.56 7.05
CA ALA A 411 0.37 -15.29 7.72
C ALA A 411 -1.03 -15.23 8.32
N VAL A 412 -2.05 -15.69 7.59
CA VAL A 412 -3.47 -15.58 8.01
C VAL A 412 -3.90 -16.69 8.96
N VAL A 413 -3.39 -17.91 8.81
CA VAL A 413 -3.84 -19.06 9.61
C VAL A 413 -2.87 -19.37 10.74
N PHE A 414 -1.56 -19.40 10.44
CA PHE A 414 -0.57 -19.93 11.38
C PHE A 414 -0.13 -18.90 12.42
N ILE A 415 0.09 -17.64 12.02
CA ILE A 415 0.52 -16.60 12.98
C ILE A 415 -0.55 -16.36 14.06
N PRO A 416 -1.85 -16.19 13.75
CA PRO A 416 -2.88 -16.04 14.79
C PRO A 416 -3.01 -17.26 15.69
N ALA A 417 -2.86 -18.48 15.15
CA ALA A 417 -2.92 -19.71 15.94
C ALA A 417 -1.80 -19.79 16.99
N ILE A 418 -0.58 -19.37 16.65
CA ILE A 418 0.53 -19.29 17.61
C ILE A 418 0.31 -18.16 18.62
N ALA A 419 -0.10 -16.98 18.15
CA ALA A 419 -0.31 -15.82 19.00
C ALA A 419 -1.39 -16.08 20.06
N GLY A 420 -2.53 -16.65 19.65
CA GLY A 420 -3.63 -17.01 20.56
C GLY A 420 -3.31 -18.18 21.49
N SER A 421 -2.35 -19.04 21.15
CA SER A 421 -1.89 -20.10 22.07
C SER A 421 -1.07 -19.51 23.22
N ASN A 422 -0.27 -18.47 22.95
CA ASN A 422 0.55 -17.80 23.96
C ASN A 422 -0.27 -16.96 24.95
N SER A 423 -1.44 -16.45 24.56
CA SER A 423 -2.32 -15.63 25.44
C SER A 423 -3.17 -16.46 26.40
N SER A 424 -3.22 -17.79 26.26
CA SER A 424 -4.06 -18.67 27.08
C SER A 424 -3.49 -18.98 28.49
N GLY A 425 -2.48 -18.23 28.96
CA GLY A 425 -1.85 -18.43 30.26
C GLY A 425 -1.57 -17.14 31.02
N GLY A 426 -2.53 -16.72 31.84
CA GLY A 426 -2.38 -15.97 33.11
C GLY A 426 -1.85 -14.53 33.05
N GLU A 427 -2.65 -13.60 33.59
CA GLU A 427 -2.21 -12.28 34.04
C GLU A 427 -1.03 -12.40 35.02
N GLY A 428 0.14 -11.91 34.62
CA GLY A 428 1.36 -11.91 35.42
C GLY A 428 2.54 -11.43 34.57
N GLY A 429 3.13 -10.30 34.95
CA GLY A 429 4.04 -9.52 34.12
C GLY A 429 5.38 -10.17 33.75
N ASP A 430 6.01 -9.47 32.80
CA ASP A 430 7.43 -9.45 32.43
C ASP A 430 8.06 -10.71 31.79
N SER A 431 8.33 -10.57 30.48
CA SER A 431 9.45 -11.12 29.70
C SER A 431 10.01 -12.53 30.02
N GLY A 432 9.16 -13.54 30.21
CA GLY A 432 9.59 -14.95 30.27
C GLY A 432 8.66 -15.87 29.48
N GLY A 433 9.14 -16.41 28.35
CA GLY A 433 8.37 -17.35 27.54
C GLY A 433 7.80 -18.53 28.32
N GLN A 434 6.59 -18.97 28.00
CA GLN A 434 5.91 -20.08 28.67
C GLN A 434 6.71 -21.39 28.48
N THR A 435 7.04 -22.05 29.58
CA THR A 435 7.70 -23.37 29.56
C THR A 435 6.66 -24.47 29.61
N ILE A 436 6.39 -25.11 28.47
CA ILE A 436 5.69 -26.40 28.44
C ILE A 436 6.77 -27.49 28.33
N GLY A 437 7.09 -28.12 29.47
CA GLY A 437 8.18 -29.10 29.58
C GLY A 437 9.57 -28.49 29.42
N ASN A 438 10.48 -29.17 28.70
CA ASN A 438 11.86 -28.71 28.45
C ASN A 438 11.97 -27.74 27.24
N MET A 439 10.86 -27.17 26.78
CA MET A 439 10.83 -26.21 25.67
C MET A 439 10.29 -24.87 26.17
N THR A 440 11.15 -23.85 26.19
CA THR A 440 10.79 -22.46 26.46
C THR A 440 10.15 -21.87 25.20
N ILE A 441 8.82 -21.73 25.17
CA ILE A 441 8.12 -21.03 24.10
C ILE A 441 8.34 -19.54 24.34
N ARG A 442 9.37 -18.98 23.70
CA ARG A 442 9.65 -17.53 23.75
C ARG A 442 8.39 -16.78 23.31
N ASN A 443 8.05 -15.69 24.00
CA ASN A 443 6.98 -14.80 23.56
C ASN A 443 7.27 -14.36 22.11
N ILE A 444 6.44 -14.83 21.18
CA ILE A 444 6.62 -14.64 19.75
C ILE A 444 5.79 -13.44 19.33
N ASP A 445 6.46 -12.42 18.80
CA ASP A 445 5.83 -11.24 18.22
C ASP A 445 5.26 -11.56 16.82
N PRO A 446 3.93 -11.52 16.62
CA PRO A 446 3.30 -11.74 15.32
C PRO A 446 3.83 -10.81 14.23
N LEU A 447 4.10 -9.54 14.60
CA LEU A 447 4.57 -8.51 13.67
C LEU A 447 5.94 -8.85 13.09
N PHE A 448 6.83 -9.47 13.88
CA PHE A 448 8.15 -9.89 13.41
C PHE A 448 8.07 -10.91 12.27
N PHE A 449 7.23 -11.95 12.43
CA PHE A 449 7.04 -12.98 11.40
C PHE A 449 6.39 -12.40 10.15
N LEU A 450 5.36 -11.56 10.32
CA LEU A 450 4.71 -10.84 9.23
C LEU A 450 5.72 -10.01 8.42
N THR A 451 6.61 -9.31 9.13
CA THR A 451 7.68 -8.48 8.55
C THR A 451 8.66 -9.33 7.73
N VAL A 452 9.17 -10.42 8.29
CA VAL A 452 10.12 -11.32 7.62
C VAL A 452 9.49 -11.95 6.37
N PHE A 453 8.25 -12.40 6.47
CA PHE A 453 7.51 -12.97 5.34
C PHE A 453 7.29 -11.96 4.21
N TYR A 454 6.87 -10.73 4.55
CA TYR A 454 6.68 -9.68 3.57
C TYR A 454 8.00 -9.28 2.87
N TYR A 455 9.09 -9.14 3.61
CA TYR A 455 10.40 -8.84 3.03
C TYR A 455 10.94 -9.99 2.18
N GLY A 456 10.72 -11.23 2.61
CA GLY A 456 11.07 -12.43 1.84
C GLY A 456 10.35 -12.49 0.50
N VAL A 457 9.03 -12.29 0.47
CA VAL A 457 8.23 -12.24 -0.77
C VAL A 457 8.68 -11.10 -1.68
N THR A 458 8.96 -9.93 -1.12
CA THR A 458 9.42 -8.77 -1.88
C THR A 458 10.79 -9.01 -2.51
N MET A 459 11.74 -9.56 -1.76
CA MET A 459 13.06 -9.93 -2.29
C MET A 459 12.98 -11.03 -3.34
N GLN A 460 12.11 -12.01 -3.15
CA GLN A 460 11.86 -13.06 -4.14
C GLN A 460 11.26 -12.47 -5.43
N ALA A 461 10.35 -11.50 -5.34
CA ALA A 461 9.80 -10.80 -6.50
C ALA A 461 10.90 -10.09 -7.32
N VAL A 462 11.85 -9.43 -6.64
CA VAL A 462 13.02 -8.82 -7.29
C VAL A 462 13.85 -9.89 -8.01
N GLY A 463 14.22 -10.98 -7.33
CA GLY A 463 15.01 -12.08 -7.90
C GLY A 463 14.32 -12.80 -9.08
N ASN A 464 13.06 -13.19 -8.92
CA ASN A 464 12.30 -13.88 -9.96
C ASN A 464 12.09 -12.99 -11.20
N GLY A 465 11.76 -11.71 -11.00
CA GLY A 465 11.55 -10.78 -12.11
C GLY A 465 12.84 -10.50 -12.90
N THR A 466 13.96 -10.28 -12.20
CA THR A 466 15.28 -10.12 -12.85
C THR A 466 15.70 -11.35 -13.64
N MET A 467 15.47 -12.55 -13.09
CA MET A 467 15.73 -13.82 -13.76
C MET A 467 14.88 -13.99 -15.02
N ALA A 468 13.59 -13.63 -14.97
CA ALA A 468 12.69 -13.67 -16.13
C ALA A 468 13.20 -12.78 -17.28
N GLY A 469 13.75 -11.59 -16.96
CA GLY A 469 14.36 -10.69 -17.95
C GLY A 469 15.64 -11.22 -18.57
N LEU A 470 16.52 -11.78 -17.73
CA LEU A 470 17.79 -12.39 -18.16
C LEU A 470 17.54 -13.53 -19.14
N MET A 471 16.56 -14.40 -18.85
CA MET A 471 16.20 -15.49 -19.75
C MET A 471 15.61 -14.99 -21.08
N SER A 472 14.77 -13.95 -21.05
CA SER A 472 14.14 -13.37 -22.25
C SER A 472 15.12 -12.71 -23.20
N THR A 473 15.89 -11.75 -22.69
CA THR A 473 16.66 -10.81 -23.53
C THR A 473 18.16 -10.87 -23.26
N GLY A 474 18.61 -11.65 -22.28
CA GLY A 474 20.02 -11.66 -21.83
C GLY A 474 20.40 -10.44 -20.98
N ARG A 475 19.46 -9.54 -20.68
CA ARG A 475 19.69 -8.30 -19.92
C ARG A 475 18.84 -8.28 -18.65
N PHE A 476 19.45 -7.89 -17.53
CA PHE A 476 18.75 -7.73 -16.25
C PHE A 476 17.69 -6.61 -16.29
N SER A 477 17.96 -5.52 -17.03
CA SER A 477 17.09 -4.34 -17.10
C SER A 477 15.68 -4.64 -17.61
N THR A 478 15.53 -5.62 -18.50
CA THR A 478 14.23 -6.07 -19.03
C THR A 478 13.42 -6.82 -17.97
N GLY A 479 14.08 -7.37 -16.95
CA GLY A 479 13.43 -8.15 -15.88
C GLY A 479 12.80 -7.28 -14.79
N PHE A 480 13.28 -6.05 -14.65
CA PHE A 480 12.79 -5.10 -13.65
C PHE A 480 11.30 -4.79 -13.79
N LYS A 481 10.73 -4.83 -15.00
CA LYS A 481 9.27 -4.74 -15.20
C LYS A 481 8.52 -5.87 -14.49
N HIS A 482 9.02 -7.10 -14.59
CA HIS A 482 8.39 -8.27 -14.00
C HIS A 482 8.55 -8.23 -12.48
N SER A 483 9.72 -7.80 -11.99
CA SER A 483 9.94 -7.54 -10.56
C SER A 483 8.95 -6.52 -10.03
N GLY A 484 8.78 -5.39 -10.72
CA GLY A 484 7.84 -4.35 -10.33
C GLY A 484 6.38 -4.82 -10.31
N MET A 485 5.94 -5.56 -11.33
CA MET A 485 4.58 -6.11 -11.37
C MET A 485 4.34 -7.11 -10.22
N MET A 486 5.31 -7.98 -9.93
CA MET A 486 5.23 -8.92 -8.80
C MET A 486 5.18 -8.19 -7.45
N ILE A 487 5.97 -7.12 -7.28
CA ILE A 487 5.94 -6.29 -6.07
C ILE A 487 4.56 -5.60 -5.89
N VAL A 488 3.95 -5.12 -6.97
CA VAL A 488 2.58 -4.57 -6.90
C VAL A 488 1.60 -5.65 -6.44
N VAL A 489 1.73 -6.87 -6.96
CA VAL A 489 0.89 -7.99 -6.53
C VAL A 489 1.10 -8.31 -5.05
N SER A 490 2.34 -8.38 -4.54
CA SER A 490 2.56 -8.62 -3.10
C SER A 490 2.05 -7.50 -2.23
N LEU A 491 2.21 -6.23 -2.64
CA LEU A 491 1.65 -5.09 -1.94
C LEU A 491 0.13 -5.24 -1.81
N LEU A 492 -0.59 -5.49 -2.91
CA LEU A 492 -2.04 -5.65 -2.86
C LEU A 492 -2.43 -6.86 -1.98
N VAL A 493 -1.83 -8.02 -2.20
CA VAL A 493 -2.18 -9.24 -1.48
C VAL A 493 -1.96 -9.12 0.02
N PHE A 494 -0.84 -8.53 0.47
CA PHE A 494 -0.59 -8.34 1.90
C PHE A 494 -1.53 -7.31 2.52
N ASN A 495 -1.78 -6.17 1.86
CA ASN A 495 -2.71 -5.16 2.38
C ASN A 495 -4.15 -5.71 2.48
N PHE A 496 -4.59 -6.54 1.53
CA PHE A 496 -5.95 -7.08 1.52
C PHE A 496 -6.12 -8.36 2.34
N LEU A 497 -5.10 -9.19 2.54
CA LEU A 497 -5.26 -10.50 3.21
C LEU A 497 -4.48 -10.60 4.52
N ALA A 498 -3.21 -10.22 4.54
CA ALA A 498 -2.31 -10.51 5.66
C ALA A 498 -2.27 -9.39 6.73
N PHE A 499 -2.42 -8.13 6.33
CA PHE A 499 -2.43 -6.97 7.21
C PHE A 499 -3.80 -6.84 7.87
N THR A 500 -4.04 -7.70 8.87
CA THR A 500 -5.18 -7.61 9.78
C THR A 500 -4.77 -6.85 11.06
N PRO A 501 -5.69 -6.13 11.73
CA PRO A 501 -5.35 -5.31 12.90
C PRO A 501 -4.57 -6.07 13.98
N ASN A 502 -5.01 -7.29 14.27
CA ASN A 502 -4.44 -8.15 15.32
C ASN A 502 -2.99 -8.55 15.01
N LEU A 503 -2.63 -8.72 13.73
CA LEU A 503 -1.28 -9.11 13.31
C LEU A 503 -0.32 -7.93 13.22
N ILE A 504 -0.84 -6.73 13.04
CA ILE A 504 -0.06 -5.50 12.91
C ILE A 504 0.26 -4.89 14.29
N GLY A 505 -0.39 -5.39 15.35
CA GLY A 505 -0.23 -4.91 16.72
C GLY A 505 -1.12 -3.70 17.03
N ILE A 506 -2.27 -3.58 16.35
CA ILE A 506 -3.34 -2.67 16.77
C ILE A 506 -4.01 -3.31 17.99
N THR A 507 -4.13 -2.53 19.05
CA THR A 507 -4.85 -2.87 20.27
C THR A 507 -6.31 -3.16 19.95
N GLU A 508 -6.83 -4.30 20.41
CA GLU A 508 -8.28 -4.55 20.31
C GLU A 508 -8.98 -3.64 21.31
N VAL A 509 -10.04 -2.96 20.86
CA VAL A 509 -10.87 -2.12 21.73
C VAL A 509 -11.50 -3.03 22.79
N PRO A 510 -11.15 -2.87 24.08
CA PRO A 510 -11.73 -3.67 25.15
C PRO A 510 -13.23 -3.36 25.28
N GLY A 511 -14.04 -4.39 25.50
CA GLY A 511 -15.47 -4.21 25.76
C GLY A 511 -15.74 -3.75 27.20
N LEU A 512 -16.96 -3.27 27.46
CA LEU A 512 -17.45 -2.93 28.81
C LEU A 512 -17.67 -4.16 29.72
N ASN A 513 -17.44 -5.37 29.20
CA ASN A 513 -17.47 -6.66 29.91
C ASN A 513 -18.57 -6.80 30.99
N PRO A 514 -19.85 -6.63 30.63
CA PRO A 514 -20.93 -6.64 31.61
C PRO A 514 -21.09 -8.01 32.27
N SER A 515 -21.37 -8.06 33.57
CA SER A 515 -21.51 -9.32 34.32
C SER A 515 -22.59 -10.22 33.74
N SER A 516 -22.40 -11.55 33.69
CA SER A 516 -23.34 -12.46 33.02
C SER A 516 -24.77 -12.47 33.61
N GLY A 517 -24.94 -12.07 34.87
CA GLY A 517 -26.23 -11.95 35.54
C GLY A 517 -26.49 -10.54 36.07
N THR A 518 -27.76 -10.26 36.32
CA THR A 518 -28.20 -9.09 37.10
C THR A 518 -28.25 -9.45 38.58
N PHE A 519 -28.07 -8.46 39.45
CA PHE A 519 -28.21 -8.60 40.89
C PHE A 519 -29.28 -7.64 41.41
N VAL A 520 -29.72 -7.86 42.65
CA VAL A 520 -30.63 -6.93 43.33
C VAL A 520 -29.77 -5.98 44.16
N PRO A 521 -29.66 -4.70 43.78
CA PRO A 521 -28.83 -3.75 44.52
C PRO A 521 -29.40 -3.44 45.91
N GLN A 522 -28.50 -3.16 46.87
CA GLN A 522 -28.89 -2.63 48.16
C GLN A 522 -29.56 -1.25 48.01
N THR A 523 -30.53 -0.94 48.87
CA THR A 523 -31.30 0.31 48.83
C THR A 523 -30.39 1.53 48.87
N PHE A 524 -30.64 2.51 47.98
CA PHE A 524 -29.93 3.79 47.99
C PHE A 524 -29.93 4.40 49.38
N ASN A 525 -28.74 4.71 49.88
CA ASN A 525 -28.60 5.73 50.92
C ASN A 525 -28.41 7.04 50.15
N PHE A 526 -29.50 7.67 49.72
CA PHE A 526 -29.41 9.07 49.29
C PHE A 526 -28.93 9.83 50.52
N GLY A 527 -27.70 10.34 50.50
CA GLY A 527 -27.20 11.24 51.53
C GLY A 527 -28.26 12.31 51.72
N GLY A 528 -28.92 12.28 52.88
CA GLY A 528 -30.10 13.08 53.12
C GLY A 528 -29.77 14.56 52.99
N THR A 529 -30.60 15.26 52.25
CA THR A 529 -30.94 16.65 52.53
C THR A 529 -32.43 16.72 52.80
#